data_AF-A0AAU9RKF1-F1
#
_entry.id   AF-A0AAU9RKF1-F1
#
_cell.length_a   1.000
_cell.length_b   1.000
_cell.length_c   1.000
_cell.angle_alpha   90.00
_cell.angle_beta   90.00
_cell.angle_gamma   90.00
#
_symmetry.space_group_name_H-M   'P 1'
#
loop_
_entity.id
_entity.type
_entity.pdbx_description
1 polymer ?
#
loop_
_entity_poly.entity_id
_entity_poly.type
_entity_poly.pdbx_seq_one_letter_code
_entity_poly.pdbx_strand_id
1 'polypeptide(L)'
;MLHRSSSGNRLRGGPQMFQLSLDGKRLYVTNSLFSAWDRQFYSEMLENGSHMLQIDVDTEKGGLTINNNFFVDFGLEPDGPSLAHEMRYPGGDCPSDIWI
;
A
#
# COMPACT_ATOMS: atom_id res chain seq x y z
N MET A 1 -8.37 2.22 -15.06
CA MET A 1 -7.88 0.89 -15.44
C MET A 1 -7.96 0.01 -14.20
N LEU A 2 -8.84 -1.00 -14.19
CA LEU A 2 -9.09 -1.83 -13.00
C LEU A 2 -8.14 -3.02 -12.99
N HIS A 3 -7.38 -3.16 -11.91
CA HIS A 3 -6.53 -4.33 -11.67
C HIS A 3 -7.16 -5.17 -10.55
N ARG A 4 -7.13 -6.49 -10.68
CA ARG A 4 -7.51 -7.41 -9.60
C ARG A 4 -6.24 -7.85 -8.89
N SER A 5 -6.26 -7.91 -7.55
CA SER A 5 -5.26 -8.70 -6.86
C SER A 5 -5.49 -10.18 -7.19
N SER A 6 -4.46 -11.00 -7.10
CA SER A 6 -4.61 -12.45 -7.25
C SER A 6 -5.44 -13.10 -6.13
N SER A 7 -5.73 -12.37 -5.05
CA SER A 7 -6.70 -12.73 -4.00
C SER A 7 -8.16 -12.35 -4.33
N GLY A 8 -8.43 -11.74 -5.50
CA GLY A 8 -9.78 -11.40 -5.96
C GLY A 8 -10.26 -10.01 -5.56
N ASN A 9 -9.52 -9.30 -4.70
CA ASN A 9 -9.85 -7.94 -4.28
C ASN A 9 -9.63 -6.95 -5.42
N ARG A 10 -10.54 -5.97 -5.53
CA ARG A 10 -10.48 -4.92 -6.55
C ARG A 10 -9.44 -3.89 -6.14
N LEU A 11 -8.40 -3.72 -6.96
CA LEU A 11 -7.43 -2.65 -6.76
C LEU A 11 -7.96 -1.35 -7.37
N ARG A 12 -7.86 -0.28 -6.58
CA ARG A 12 -8.30 1.08 -6.90
C ARG A 12 -7.07 1.99 -6.97
N GLY A 13 -7.01 2.94 -7.89
CA GLY A 13 -5.83 3.80 -8.00
C GLY A 13 -4.56 3.07 -8.45
N GLY A 14 -3.43 3.71 -8.20
CA GLY A 14 -2.09 3.16 -8.42
C GLY A 14 -1.25 3.19 -7.14
N PRO A 15 -0.14 2.43 -7.08
CA PRO A 15 0.75 2.44 -5.93
C PRO A 15 1.38 3.83 -5.74
N GLN A 16 1.49 4.29 -4.49
CA GLN A 16 1.98 5.64 -4.17
C GLN A 16 3.10 5.63 -3.11
N MET A 17 2.82 5.38 -1.83
CA MET A 17 3.88 5.27 -0.81
C MET A 17 4.38 3.83 -0.73
N PHE A 18 5.68 3.70 -0.50
CA PHE A 18 6.40 2.44 -0.42
C PHE A 18 7.18 2.37 0.88
N GLN A 19 7.10 1.23 1.56
CA GLN A 19 7.77 1.00 2.83
C GLN A 19 8.48 -0.34 2.86
N LEU A 20 9.81 -0.32 2.84
CA LEU A 20 10.63 -1.54 2.89
C LEU A 20 10.91 -1.93 4.34
N SER A 21 10.75 -3.23 4.66
CA SER A 21 11.17 -3.79 5.94
C SER A 21 12.69 -3.69 6.12
N LEU A 22 13.15 -3.64 7.37
CA LEU A 22 14.57 -3.55 7.70
C LEU A 22 15.41 -4.72 7.15
N ASP A 23 14.83 -5.92 7.06
CA ASP A 23 15.49 -7.08 6.45
C ASP A 23 15.41 -7.11 4.91
N GLY A 24 14.78 -6.10 4.29
CA GLY A 24 14.66 -5.96 2.84
C GLY A 24 13.71 -6.95 2.16
N LYS A 25 12.99 -7.79 2.91
CA LYS A 25 12.21 -8.90 2.35
C LYS A 25 10.74 -8.58 2.05
N ARG A 26 10.21 -7.49 2.61
CA ARG A 26 8.80 -7.11 2.50
C ARG A 26 8.68 -5.63 2.14
N LEU A 27 8.03 -5.35 1.03
CA LEU A 27 7.71 -4.00 0.59
C LEU A 27 6.21 -3.79 0.71
N TYR A 28 5.80 -2.87 1.59
CA TYR A 28 4.40 -2.51 1.76
C TYR A 28 4.06 -1.27 0.95
N VAL A 29 2.86 -1.24 0.39
CA VAL A 29 2.46 -0.22 -0.57
C VAL A 29 1.04 0.25 -0.28
N THR A 30 0.86 1.56 -0.15
CA THR A 30 -0.45 2.23 -0.10
C THR A 30 -0.68 3.03 -1.39
N ASN A 31 -1.91 3.49 -1.61
CA ASN A 31 -2.33 4.03 -2.90
C ASN A 31 -2.98 5.43 -2.86
N SER A 32 -3.08 6.10 -1.70
CA SER A 32 -3.60 7.48 -1.63
C SER A 32 -2.47 8.50 -1.61
N LEU A 33 -2.56 9.51 -2.46
CA LEU A 33 -1.56 10.59 -2.56
C LEU A 33 -2.01 11.83 -1.77
N PHE A 34 -3.14 12.39 -2.18
CA PHE A 34 -3.70 13.63 -1.66
C PHE A 34 -5.16 13.70 -2.09
N SER A 35 -6.08 13.91 -1.14
CA SER A 35 -7.51 13.72 -1.37
C SER A 35 -8.10 14.51 -2.54
N ALA A 36 -7.60 15.72 -2.82
CA ALA A 36 -8.04 16.51 -3.97
C ALA A 36 -7.61 15.90 -5.32
N TRP A 37 -6.41 15.30 -5.37
CA TRP A 37 -5.89 14.65 -6.57
C TRP A 37 -6.47 13.25 -6.72
N ASP A 38 -6.61 12.51 -5.62
CA ASP A 38 -7.29 11.22 -5.60
C ASP A 38 -8.73 11.38 -6.12
N ARG A 39 -9.43 12.47 -5.76
CA ARG A 39 -10.74 12.81 -6.31
C ARG A 39 -10.73 12.96 -7.84
N GLN A 40 -9.70 13.61 -8.36
CA GLN A 40 -9.61 13.94 -9.78
C GLN A 40 -9.27 12.71 -10.62
N PHE A 41 -8.34 11.87 -10.16
CA PHE A 41 -7.82 10.74 -10.93
C PHE A 41 -8.50 9.42 -10.60
N TYR A 42 -8.96 9.24 -9.36
CA TYR A 42 -9.48 7.99 -8.81
C TYR A 42 -10.70 8.23 -7.90
N SER A 43 -11.74 8.88 -8.42
CA SER A 43 -12.95 9.25 -7.66
C SER A 43 -13.55 8.11 -6.82
N GLU A 44 -13.51 6.87 -7.33
CA GLU A 44 -14.00 5.67 -6.62
C GLU A 44 -13.26 5.41 -5.29
N MET A 45 -12.02 5.90 -5.11
CA MET A 45 -11.26 5.72 -3.86
C MET A 45 -11.86 6.52 -2.69
N LEU A 46 -12.54 7.63 -2.94
CA LEU A 46 -13.20 8.40 -1.87
C LEU A 46 -14.41 7.66 -1.30
N GLU A 47 -15.08 6.88 -2.13
CA GLU A 47 -16.29 6.13 -1.75
C GLU A 47 -15.96 4.76 -1.16
N ASN A 48 -14.83 4.17 -1.56
CA ASN A 48 -14.49 2.78 -1.23
C ASN A 48 -13.19 2.64 -0.43
N GLY A 49 -12.47 3.73 -0.19
CA GLY A 49 -11.25 3.75 0.60
C GLY A 49 -10.01 3.29 -0.16
N SER A 50 -8.86 3.62 0.40
CA SER A 50 -7.55 3.14 -0.04
C SER A 50 -7.34 1.67 0.36
N HIS A 51 -6.19 1.11 0.01
CA HIS A 51 -5.78 -0.22 0.45
C HIS A 51 -4.27 -0.29 0.65
N MET A 52 -3.83 -1.34 1.34
CA MET A 52 -2.40 -1.69 1.44
C MET A 52 -2.14 -3.09 0.90
N LEU A 53 -1.05 -3.21 0.14
CA LEU A 53 -0.51 -4.48 -0.35
C LEU A 53 0.84 -4.76 0.30
N GLN A 54 1.20 -6.04 0.38
CA GLN A 54 2.58 -6.46 0.62
C GLN A 54 3.13 -7.09 -0.67
N ILE A 55 4.36 -6.75 -0.99
CA ILE A 55 5.15 -7.34 -2.06
C ILE A 55 6.31 -8.09 -1.41
N ASP A 56 6.46 -9.35 -1.75
CA ASP A 56 7.60 -10.17 -1.37
C ASP A 56 8.79 -9.81 -2.26
N VAL A 57 9.94 -9.58 -1.63
CA VAL A 57 11.20 -9.21 -2.28
C VAL A 57 12.15 -10.40 -2.21
N ASP A 58 12.52 -10.96 -3.37
CA ASP A 58 13.55 -12.00 -3.43
C ASP A 58 14.93 -11.34 -3.43
N THR A 59 15.58 -11.35 -2.27
CA THR A 59 16.91 -10.74 -2.08
C THR A 59 18.06 -11.62 -2.58
N GLU A 60 17.81 -12.87 -2.93
CA GLU A 60 18.85 -13.82 -3.39
C GLU A 60 18.93 -13.87 -4.91
N LYS A 61 17.78 -13.99 -5.58
CA LYS A 61 17.68 -14.09 -7.06
C LYS A 61 17.22 -12.80 -7.71
N GLY A 62 16.72 -11.85 -6.93
CA GLY A 62 16.02 -10.68 -7.43
C GLY A 62 14.59 -11.00 -7.85
N GLY A 63 13.72 -9.99 -7.76
CA GLY A 63 12.33 -10.11 -8.17
C GLY A 63 11.35 -9.60 -7.12
N LEU A 64 10.16 -9.26 -7.58
CA LEU A 64 9.06 -8.76 -6.77
C LEU A 64 7.81 -9.56 -7.10
N THR A 65 7.10 -10.04 -6.08
CA THR A 65 5.83 -10.76 -6.25
C THR A 65 4.81 -10.25 -5.25
N ILE A 66 3.58 -10.01 -5.69
CA ILE A 66 2.49 -9.60 -4.78
C ILE A 66 2.18 -10.76 -3.82
N ASN A 67 2.21 -10.48 -2.51
CA ASN A 67 1.77 -11.44 -1.50
C ASN A 67 0.24 -11.48 -1.46
N ASN A 68 -0.33 -12.59 -1.93
CA ASN A 68 -1.78 -12.77 -2.03
C ASN A 68 -2.47 -13.03 -0.69
N ASN A 69 -1.70 -13.30 0.36
CA ASN A 69 -2.23 -13.54 1.70
C ASN A 69 -2.33 -12.24 2.52
N PHE A 70 -1.87 -11.12 1.98
CA PHE A 70 -1.89 -9.82 2.66
C PHE A 70 -2.67 -8.79 1.84
N PHE A 71 -3.72 -8.24 2.45
CA PHE A 71 -4.49 -7.13 1.92
C PHE A 71 -5.17 -6.39 3.07
N VAL A 72 -4.95 -5.08 3.19
CA VAL A 72 -5.69 -4.23 4.13
C VAL A 72 -6.64 -3.36 3.34
N ASP A 73 -7.93 -3.46 3.64
CA ASP A 73 -8.97 -2.63 3.04
C ASP A 73 -9.37 -1.50 3.98
N PHE A 74 -8.94 -0.27 3.68
CA PHE A 74 -9.31 0.90 4.47
C PHE A 74 -10.73 1.41 4.15
N GLY A 75 -11.45 0.74 3.25
CA GLY A 75 -12.89 0.94 3.06
C GLY A 75 -13.75 0.41 4.21
N LEU A 76 -13.20 -0.49 5.04
CA LEU A 76 -13.90 -1.17 6.13
C LEU A 76 -13.69 -0.51 7.51
N GLU A 77 -13.09 0.68 7.54
CA GLU A 77 -12.89 1.43 8.79
C GLU A 77 -14.24 1.82 9.45
N PRO A 78 -14.32 1.86 10.79
CA PRO A 78 -15.59 2.03 11.52
C PRO A 78 -16.37 3.30 11.17
N ASP A 79 -15.65 4.39 10.88
CA ASP A 79 -16.21 5.72 10.57
C ASP A 79 -16.32 5.99 9.06
N GLY A 80 -16.13 4.94 8.24
CA GLY A 80 -16.21 5.00 6.79
C GLY A 80 -14.86 5.01 6.09
N PRO A 81 -14.86 5.10 4.74
CA PRO A 81 -13.67 4.87 3.94
C PRO A 81 -12.53 5.85 4.24
N SER A 82 -11.35 5.29 4.50
CA SER A 82 -10.14 6.06 4.82
C SER A 82 -9.14 6.07 3.66
N LEU A 83 -8.32 7.12 3.61
CA LEU A 83 -7.29 7.36 2.60
C LEU A 83 -5.89 7.28 3.25
N ALA A 84 -5.38 6.05 3.36
CA ALA A 84 -4.09 5.74 3.93
C ALA A 84 -2.94 6.18 3.02
N HIS A 85 -2.04 6.99 3.59
CA HIS A 85 -0.89 7.55 2.90
C HIS A 85 0.41 6.87 3.36
N GLU A 86 0.93 7.22 4.53
CA GLU A 86 2.19 6.67 5.04
C GLU A 86 1.93 5.55 6.05
N MET A 87 2.85 4.58 6.11
CA MET A 87 2.92 3.62 7.20
C MET A 87 4.28 3.70 7.89
N ARG A 88 4.32 3.39 9.19
CA ARG A 88 5.54 3.40 9.99
C ARG A 88 5.72 2.06 10.69
N TYR A 89 6.93 1.53 10.72
CA TYR A 89 7.21 0.33 11.51
C TYR A 89 7.43 0.68 12.98
N PRO A 90 6.91 -0.14 13.91
CA PRO A 90 7.36 -0.09 15.29
C PRO A 90 8.87 -0.37 15.36
N GLY A 91 9.64 0.57 15.91
CA GLY A 91 11.09 0.42 16.07
C GLY A 91 11.95 0.98 14.93
N GLY A 92 11.35 1.72 13.99
CA GLY A 92 12.07 2.40 12.93
C GLY A 92 12.01 1.68 11.59
N ASP A 93 12.20 2.45 10.53
CA ASP A 93 12.05 1.99 9.16
C ASP A 93 12.97 2.70 8.17
N CYS A 94 13.10 2.10 6.98
CA CYS A 94 14.06 2.53 5.96
C CYS A 94 13.99 4.04 5.63
N PRO A 95 12.80 4.69 5.51
CA PRO A 95 12.75 6.13 5.32
C PRO A 95 12.76 6.97 6.60
N SER A 96 12.56 6.40 7.80
CA SER A 96 12.61 7.17 9.05
C SER A 96 14.00 7.29 9.64
N ASP A 97 14.83 6.26 9.49
CA ASP A 97 16.06 6.13 10.26
C ASP A 97 17.28 6.62 9.46
N ILE A 98 17.98 7.61 10.04
CA ILE A 98 19.23 8.15 9.50
C ILE A 98 20.37 7.65 10.38
N TRP A 99 21.31 6.94 9.77
CA TRP A 99 22.56 6.48 10.41
C TRP A 99 23.68 7.50 10.14
N ILE A 100 24.48 7.86 11.16
CA ILE A 100 25.62 8.80 11.08
C ILE A 100 26.94 8.02 11.16
#